data_AF-J4CCK9-F1
#
_entry.id   AF-J4CCK9-F1
#
_cell.length_a   1.000
_cell.length_b   1.000
_cell.length_c   1.000
_cell.angle_alpha   90.00
_cell.angle_beta   90.00
_cell.angle_gamma   90.00
#
_symmetry.space_group_name_H-M   'P 1'
#
loop_
_entity.id
_entity.type
_entity.pdbx_description
1 polymer ?
#
loop_
_entity_poly.entity_id
_entity_poly.type
_entity_poly.pdbx_seq_one_letter_code
_entity_poly.pdbx_strand_id
1 'polypeptide(L)'
;MYFSFFNKTLSFVYCYVVCFFVINSLFCLGLKSNLPYDNNSDLSKRNYKEMINLGSFNDSKYSSGEITLVKSQLKADVTYKLVLGSQITTGSIWFCADIYAGSEYKFTNHNYSDLKMILKTDYKHHLAKYGIVKHNFKVEPFKTLEDLTAVDPGMVGFPEKLYTFLTVSKDVKVGEYVVLFAYGRTFTDDLPHKFKEFKVKIV
;
A
#
# COMPACT_ATOMS: atom_id res chain seq x y z
N MET A 1 -47.66 27.63 30.97
CA MET A 1 -46.88 28.36 29.96
C MET A 1 -45.76 27.44 29.50
N TYR A 2 -45.91 26.85 28.32
CA TYR A 2 -45.18 25.67 27.83
C TYR A 2 -43.92 26.07 27.03
N PHE A 3 -42.85 25.29 27.24
CA PHE A 3 -41.65 25.05 26.42
C PHE A 3 -40.69 26.18 26.05
N SER A 4 -39.60 26.27 26.83
CA SER A 4 -38.30 26.80 26.43
C SER A 4 -37.30 25.67 26.17
N PHE A 5 -37.35 24.99 25.02
CA PHE A 5 -36.37 23.92 24.71
C PHE A 5 -36.17 23.67 23.20
N PHE A 6 -35.88 24.70 22.39
CA PHE A 6 -35.56 24.43 20.97
C PHE A 6 -34.41 25.20 20.31
N ASN A 7 -33.68 26.07 21.02
CA ASN A 7 -32.61 26.87 20.38
C ASN A 7 -31.17 26.43 20.64
N LYS A 8 -30.90 25.46 21.52
CA LYS A 8 -29.52 25.02 21.81
C LYS A 8 -29.03 23.85 20.94
N THR A 9 -29.93 23.07 20.37
CA THR A 9 -29.57 21.86 19.60
C THR A 9 -29.07 22.19 18.20
N LEU A 10 -29.60 23.24 17.54
CA LEU A 10 -29.15 23.65 16.21
C LEU A 10 -27.74 24.26 16.20
N SER A 11 -27.35 24.99 17.25
CA SER A 11 -25.98 25.54 17.36
C SER A 11 -24.92 24.45 17.52
N PHE A 12 -25.24 23.35 18.21
CA PHE A 12 -24.31 22.23 18.37
C PHE A 12 -24.08 21.48 17.05
N VAL A 13 -25.13 21.28 16.25
CA VAL A 13 -25.01 20.62 14.94
C VAL A 13 -24.23 21.50 13.96
N TYR A 14 -24.45 22.82 13.96
CA TYR A 14 -23.73 23.73 13.06
C TYR A 14 -22.24 23.84 13.42
N CYS A 15 -21.92 23.86 14.72
CA CYS A 15 -20.52 23.90 15.17
C CYS A 15 -19.77 22.60 14.83
N TYR A 16 -20.46 21.46 14.86
CA TYR A 16 -19.88 20.16 14.48
C TYR A 16 -19.62 20.06 12.98
N VAL A 17 -20.54 20.51 12.12
CA VAL A 17 -20.37 20.49 10.66
C VAL A 17 -19.28 21.44 10.20
N VAL A 18 -19.19 22.64 10.80
CA VAL A 18 -18.12 23.60 10.49
C VAL A 18 -16.77 23.10 11.01
N CYS A 19 -16.70 22.50 12.21
CA CYS A 19 -15.46 21.88 12.68
C CYS A 19 -15.04 20.69 11.82
N PHE A 20 -15.98 19.87 11.34
CA PHE A 20 -15.65 18.74 10.45
C PHE A 20 -15.11 19.22 9.10
N PHE A 21 -15.64 20.33 8.56
CA PHE A 21 -15.12 20.92 7.32
C PHE A 21 -13.75 21.61 7.52
N VAL A 22 -13.54 22.31 8.63
CA VAL A 22 -12.27 22.99 8.93
C VAL A 22 -11.17 21.97 9.26
N ILE A 23 -11.47 20.87 9.96
CA ILE A 23 -10.50 19.81 10.23
C ILE A 23 -10.12 19.09 8.92
N ASN A 24 -11.07 18.82 8.02
CA ASN A 24 -10.74 18.23 6.72
C ASN A 24 -9.95 19.19 5.81
N SER A 25 -10.24 20.51 5.83
CA SER A 25 -9.45 21.47 5.04
C SER A 25 -8.05 21.72 5.62
N LEU A 26 -7.89 21.67 6.94
CA LEU A 26 -6.57 21.72 7.59
C LEU A 26 -5.77 20.42 7.38
N PHE A 27 -6.43 19.26 7.27
CA PHE A 27 -5.77 18.00 6.92
C PHE A 27 -5.29 17.97 5.46
N CYS A 28 -5.96 18.66 4.54
CA CYS A 28 -5.48 18.83 3.17
C CYS A 28 -4.26 19.78 3.07
N LEU A 29 -4.02 20.64 4.08
CA LEU A 29 -2.87 21.57 4.10
C LEU A 29 -1.71 21.09 4.99
N GLY A 30 -1.93 20.07 5.84
CA GLY A 30 -0.94 19.54 6.78
C GLY A 30 0.08 18.54 6.21
N LEU A 31 -0.03 18.17 4.93
CA LEU A 31 0.95 17.32 4.23
C LEU A 31 1.93 18.12 3.35
N LYS A 32 2.08 19.44 3.58
CA LYS A 32 3.33 20.13 3.24
C LYS A 32 4.30 19.97 4.41
N SER A 33 4.79 18.76 4.61
CA SER A 33 5.99 18.57 5.41
C SER A 33 7.13 19.31 4.72
N ASN A 34 7.72 20.28 5.43
CA ASN A 34 9.04 20.84 5.15
C ASN A 34 10.11 19.74 5.30
N LEU A 35 10.07 18.75 4.40
CA LEU A 35 11.18 17.85 4.15
C LEU A 35 12.09 18.57 3.15
N PRO A 36 13.42 18.54 3.33
CA PRO A 36 14.33 19.08 2.34
C PRO A 36 14.00 18.43 0.99
N TYR A 37 13.59 19.29 0.06
CA TYR A 37 13.27 18.98 -1.31
C TYR A 37 14.59 18.64 -2.01
N ASP A 38 15.02 17.38 -1.89
CA ASP A 38 16.10 16.85 -2.72
C ASP A 38 15.49 16.54 -4.08
N ASN A 39 15.60 17.54 -4.95
CA ASN A 39 15.04 17.58 -6.30
C ASN A 39 15.89 16.74 -7.27
N ASN A 40 16.16 15.49 -6.86
CA ASN A 40 16.79 14.49 -7.69
C ASN A 40 15.72 13.46 -8.06
N SER A 41 15.43 13.38 -9.35
CA SER A 41 14.66 12.34 -10.01
C SER A 41 15.27 10.95 -9.75
N ASP A 42 14.97 10.41 -8.56
CA ASP A 42 15.47 9.14 -8.04
C ASP A 42 14.84 7.93 -8.78
N LEU A 43 13.86 8.20 -9.65
CA LEU A 43 13.27 7.21 -10.56
C LEU A 43 14.28 6.64 -11.57
N SER A 44 15.34 7.38 -11.90
CA SER A 44 16.32 7.01 -12.94
C SER A 44 17.58 6.31 -12.42
N LYS A 45 17.80 6.26 -11.09
CA LYS A 45 19.09 5.83 -10.50
C LYS A 45 19.10 4.47 -9.83
N ARG A 46 17.96 3.76 -9.73
CA ARG A 46 17.94 2.39 -9.19
C ARG A 46 18.07 1.35 -10.30
N ASN A 47 19.09 0.50 -10.17
CA ASN A 47 19.25 -0.71 -10.96
C ASN A 47 18.19 -1.75 -10.55
N TYR A 48 17.00 -1.65 -11.14
CA TYR A 48 16.01 -2.73 -11.09
C TYR A 48 16.07 -3.53 -12.39
N LYS A 49 15.85 -4.85 -12.29
CA LYS A 49 15.94 -5.77 -13.42
C LYS A 49 14.77 -5.62 -14.38
N GLU A 50 13.57 -5.49 -13.84
CA GLU A 50 12.33 -5.41 -14.62
C GLU A 50 11.23 -4.67 -13.83
N MET A 51 10.31 -4.05 -14.56
CA MET A 51 9.08 -3.48 -14.00
C MET A 51 7.91 -4.44 -14.26
N ILE A 52 7.22 -4.85 -13.20
CA ILE A 52 6.11 -5.80 -13.24
C ILE A 52 4.84 -5.09 -12.81
N ASN A 53 3.82 -5.10 -13.68
CA ASN A 53 2.50 -4.56 -13.38
C ASN A 53 1.64 -5.66 -12.76
N LEU A 54 1.24 -5.45 -11.50
CA LEU A 54 0.41 -6.37 -10.72
C LEU A 54 -1.10 -6.08 -10.86
N GLY A 55 -1.48 -5.16 -11.74
CA GLY A 55 -2.87 -4.75 -11.95
C GLY A 55 -3.31 -3.63 -11.02
N SER A 56 -4.58 -3.60 -10.65
CA SER A 56 -5.22 -2.54 -9.86
C SER A 56 -6.11 -3.08 -8.73
N PHE A 57 -6.54 -2.21 -7.81
CA PHE A 57 -7.49 -2.53 -6.74
C PHE A 57 -8.86 -2.99 -7.24
N ASN A 58 -9.23 -2.63 -8.48
CA ASN A 58 -10.50 -3.02 -9.09
C ASN A 58 -10.45 -4.38 -9.80
N ASP A 59 -9.28 -4.99 -9.91
CA ASP A 59 -9.16 -6.28 -10.57
C ASP A 59 -9.71 -7.39 -9.67
N SER A 60 -10.48 -8.31 -10.26
CA SER A 60 -10.98 -9.51 -9.56
C SER A 60 -9.91 -10.57 -9.31
N LYS A 61 -8.69 -10.37 -9.83
CA LYS A 61 -7.57 -11.31 -9.73
C LYS A 61 -6.74 -11.05 -8.48
N TYR A 62 -6.76 -12.02 -7.57
CA TYR A 62 -5.87 -12.05 -6.40
C TYR A 62 -4.43 -12.39 -6.80
N SER A 63 -4.23 -13.46 -7.59
CA SER A 63 -2.92 -13.78 -8.17
C SER A 63 -2.55 -12.75 -9.22
N SER A 64 -1.51 -11.96 -8.93
CA SER A 64 -1.17 -10.75 -9.68
C SER A 64 0.14 -10.85 -10.46
N GLY A 65 0.74 -12.05 -10.49
CA GLY A 65 1.93 -12.35 -11.28
C GLY A 65 2.80 -13.41 -10.61
N GLU A 66 3.72 -13.97 -11.38
CA GLU A 66 4.78 -14.82 -10.85
C GLU A 66 6.11 -14.52 -11.53
N ILE A 67 7.21 -14.69 -10.80
CA ILE A 67 8.57 -14.72 -11.37
C ILE A 67 9.28 -15.97 -10.93
N THR A 68 10.18 -16.45 -11.79
CA THR A 68 11.07 -17.58 -11.50
C THR A 68 12.51 -17.09 -11.57
N LEU A 69 13.28 -17.34 -10.50
CA LEU A 69 14.70 -17.04 -10.40
C LEU A 69 15.49 -18.34 -10.28
N VAL A 70 16.51 -18.49 -11.11
CA VAL A 70 17.44 -19.62 -11.01
C VAL A 70 18.51 -19.28 -9.97
N LYS A 71 18.54 -20.03 -8.87
CA LYS A 71 19.41 -19.79 -7.71
C LYS A 71 20.89 -19.77 -8.08
N SER A 72 21.33 -20.68 -8.95
CA SER A 72 22.73 -20.75 -9.41
C SER A 72 23.16 -19.54 -10.24
N GLN A 73 22.21 -18.79 -10.80
CA GLN A 73 22.46 -17.57 -11.58
C GLN A 73 22.42 -16.30 -10.73
N LEU A 74 21.97 -16.40 -9.47
CA LEU A 74 21.78 -15.26 -8.57
C LEU A 74 23.09 -14.88 -7.86
N LYS A 75 24.00 -14.23 -8.59
CA LYS A 75 25.32 -13.81 -8.09
C LYS A 75 25.28 -12.58 -7.17
N ALA A 76 24.22 -11.79 -7.26
CA ALA A 76 23.97 -10.59 -6.48
C ALA A 76 22.47 -10.44 -6.22
N ASP A 77 22.11 -9.57 -5.28
CA ASP A 77 20.71 -9.23 -5.00
C ASP A 77 20.05 -8.67 -6.25
N VAL A 78 18.81 -9.09 -6.51
CA VAL A 78 18.03 -8.65 -7.66
C VAL A 78 16.83 -7.86 -7.18
N THR A 79 16.61 -6.69 -7.77
CA THR A 79 15.49 -5.83 -7.43
C THR A 79 14.51 -5.72 -8.60
N TYR A 80 13.22 -5.86 -8.30
CA TYR A 80 12.11 -5.69 -9.21
C TYR A 80 11.28 -4.48 -8.82
N LYS A 81 10.83 -3.69 -9.81
CA LYS A 81 9.88 -2.61 -9.59
C LYS A 81 8.47 -3.15 -9.78
N LEU A 82 7.68 -3.21 -8.72
CA LEU A 82 6.30 -3.69 -8.77
C LEU A 82 5.36 -2.48 -8.83
N VAL A 83 4.39 -2.50 -9.74
CA VAL A 83 3.44 -1.39 -9.93
C VAL A 83 2.01 -1.87 -9.74
N LEU A 84 1.23 -1.09 -8.99
CA LEU A 84 -0.16 -1.35 -8.66
C LEU A 84 -1.01 -0.10 -8.87
N GLY A 85 -2.17 -0.27 -9.50
CA GLY A 85 -3.22 0.74 -9.53
C GLY A 85 -3.87 0.92 -8.15
N SER A 86 -4.09 2.17 -7.78
CA SER A 86 -4.59 2.65 -6.51
C SER A 86 -5.60 3.77 -6.72
N GLN A 87 -6.29 4.17 -5.66
CA GLN A 87 -7.15 5.35 -5.61
C GLN A 87 -6.87 6.09 -4.30
N ILE A 88 -5.69 6.72 -4.22
CA ILE A 88 -5.15 7.27 -2.95
C ILE A 88 -6.04 8.39 -2.40
N THR A 89 -6.77 9.10 -3.27
CA THR A 89 -7.80 10.07 -2.88
C THR A 89 -8.89 9.51 -1.94
N THR A 90 -9.03 8.19 -1.80
CA THR A 90 -9.91 7.52 -0.82
C THR A 90 -9.29 7.30 0.57
N GLY A 91 -8.03 7.71 0.75
CA GLY A 91 -7.21 7.45 1.93
C GLY A 91 -6.63 6.03 2.01
N SER A 92 -6.82 5.21 0.97
CA SER A 92 -6.31 3.83 0.93
C SER A 92 -4.96 3.75 0.21
N ILE A 93 -4.07 2.90 0.71
CA ILE A 93 -2.76 2.65 0.11
C ILE A 93 -2.50 1.14 0.04
N TRP A 94 -1.68 0.72 -0.93
CA TRP A 94 -1.10 -0.62 -0.93
C TRP A 94 0.06 -0.69 0.07
N PHE A 95 0.16 -1.80 0.79
CA PHE A 95 1.32 -2.13 1.62
C PHE A 95 1.57 -3.64 1.58
N CYS A 96 2.82 -4.04 1.83
CA CYS A 96 3.15 -5.46 1.97
C CYS A 96 2.67 -5.95 3.34
N ALA A 97 1.72 -6.87 3.36
CA ALA A 97 1.15 -7.41 4.57
C ALA A 97 2.07 -8.45 5.22
N ASP A 98 2.60 -9.38 4.40
CA ASP A 98 3.63 -10.33 4.83
C ASP A 98 4.30 -11.01 3.61
N ILE A 99 5.38 -11.74 3.86
CA ILE A 99 6.06 -12.63 2.92
C ILE A 99 6.05 -14.04 3.52
N TYR A 100 5.59 -15.02 2.74
CA TYR A 100 5.48 -16.41 3.18
C TYR A 100 6.41 -17.29 2.36
N ALA A 101 7.11 -18.21 3.02
CA ALA A 101 7.58 -19.42 2.35
C ALA A 101 6.37 -20.32 2.03
N GLY A 102 6.44 -21.14 0.98
CA GLY A 102 5.32 -21.97 0.53
C GLY A 102 4.78 -22.91 1.62
N SER A 103 5.65 -23.39 2.52
CA SER A 103 5.25 -24.20 3.68
C SER A 103 4.50 -23.42 4.77
N GLU A 104 4.66 -22.10 4.83
CA GLU A 104 3.99 -21.20 5.78
C GLU A 104 2.69 -20.62 5.21
N TYR A 105 2.50 -20.71 3.89
CA TYR A 105 1.37 -20.09 3.21
C TYR A 105 0.07 -20.86 3.47
N LYS A 106 -0.69 -20.40 4.45
CA LYS A 106 -1.92 -21.09 4.91
C LYS A 106 -3.22 -20.59 4.26
N PHE A 107 -3.19 -19.53 3.46
CA PHE A 107 -4.40 -18.94 2.89
C PHE A 107 -4.84 -19.70 1.64
N THR A 108 -5.82 -20.57 1.81
CA THR A 108 -6.50 -21.23 0.68
C THR A 108 -7.73 -20.41 0.26
N ASN A 109 -8.04 -20.44 -1.04
CA ASN A 109 -9.19 -19.72 -1.62
C ASN A 109 -9.23 -18.21 -1.31
N HIS A 110 -8.09 -17.59 -1.03
CA HIS A 110 -7.97 -16.15 -0.73
C HIS A 110 -8.75 -15.71 0.52
N ASN A 111 -8.90 -16.61 1.51
CA ASN A 111 -9.55 -16.28 2.79
C ASN A 111 -8.56 -15.64 3.77
N TYR A 112 -8.51 -14.32 3.81
CA TYR A 112 -7.60 -13.55 4.68
C TYR A 112 -8.20 -13.14 6.03
N SER A 113 -9.24 -13.83 6.51
CA SER A 113 -9.93 -13.49 7.77
C SER A 113 -9.00 -13.51 8.99
N ASP A 114 -8.09 -14.48 9.09
CA ASP A 114 -7.08 -14.52 10.15
C ASP A 114 -6.13 -13.32 10.10
N LEU A 115 -5.72 -12.92 8.89
CA LEU A 115 -4.78 -11.82 8.69
C LEU A 115 -5.41 -10.49 9.08
N LYS A 116 -6.70 -10.34 8.81
CA LYS A 116 -7.50 -9.18 9.18
C LYS A 116 -7.49 -8.91 10.69
N MET A 117 -7.38 -9.94 11.53
CA MET A 117 -7.27 -9.79 12.99
C MET A 117 -5.88 -9.33 13.46
N ILE A 118 -4.84 -9.53 12.63
CA ILE A 118 -3.45 -9.17 12.94
C ILE A 118 -3.13 -7.75 12.45
N LEU A 119 -3.80 -7.29 11.40
CA LEU A 119 -3.59 -5.98 10.76
C LEU A 119 -4.29 -4.83 11.51
N LYS A 120 -3.91 -4.61 12.78
CA LYS A 120 -4.30 -3.42 13.56
C LYS A 120 -3.77 -2.14 12.93
N THR A 121 -4.37 -0.99 13.25
CA THR A 121 -3.97 0.33 12.73
C THR A 121 -2.46 0.58 12.83
N ASP A 122 -1.87 0.45 14.02
CA ASP A 122 -0.44 0.70 14.23
C ASP A 122 0.46 -0.20 13.37
N TYR A 123 0.07 -1.47 13.22
CA TYR A 123 0.84 -2.42 12.44
C TYR A 123 0.74 -2.13 10.94
N LYS A 124 -0.46 -1.78 10.44
CA LYS A 124 -0.64 -1.33 9.05
C LYS A 124 0.16 -0.06 8.77
N HIS A 125 0.14 0.90 9.70
CA HIS A 125 0.91 2.13 9.58
C HIS A 125 2.41 1.85 9.53
N HIS A 126 2.90 0.97 10.40
CA HIS A 126 4.29 0.53 10.41
C HIS A 126 4.69 -0.12 9.08
N LEU A 127 3.92 -1.07 8.57
CA LEU A 127 4.17 -1.74 7.29
C LEU A 127 4.16 -0.76 6.11
N ALA A 128 3.21 0.17 6.10
CA ALA A 128 3.13 1.19 5.05
C ALA A 128 4.32 2.17 5.09
N LYS A 129 4.88 2.43 6.27
CA LYS A 129 5.99 3.39 6.45
C LYS A 129 7.37 2.76 6.23
N TYR A 130 7.57 1.52 6.65
CA TYR A 130 8.90 0.89 6.67
C TYR A 130 9.04 -0.30 5.71
N GLY A 131 7.92 -0.81 5.19
CA GLY A 131 7.92 -2.03 4.38
C GLY A 131 8.14 -3.28 5.23
N ILE A 132 8.72 -4.31 4.63
CA ILE A 132 9.01 -5.58 5.31
C ILE A 132 10.32 -6.20 4.80
N VAL A 133 11.03 -6.86 5.71
CA VAL A 133 12.18 -7.71 5.40
C VAL A 133 11.95 -9.06 6.05
N LYS A 134 11.86 -10.11 5.24
CA LYS A 134 11.60 -11.47 5.71
C LYS A 134 12.02 -12.48 4.65
N HIS A 135 12.49 -13.66 5.05
CA HIS A 135 12.87 -14.74 4.12
C HIS A 135 13.90 -14.36 3.05
N ASN A 136 14.81 -13.42 3.36
CA ASN A 136 15.77 -12.85 2.39
C ASN A 136 15.12 -12.07 1.23
N PHE A 137 13.88 -11.65 1.43
CA PHE A 137 13.19 -10.66 0.62
C PHE A 137 13.09 -9.34 1.38
N LYS A 138 13.16 -8.24 0.64
CA LYS A 138 12.86 -6.90 1.13
C LYS A 138 11.81 -6.29 0.22
N VAL A 139 10.71 -5.84 0.79
CA VAL A 139 9.70 -5.05 0.10
C VAL A 139 9.67 -3.67 0.72
N GLU A 140 9.88 -2.65 -0.10
CA GLU A 140 9.87 -1.27 0.37
C GLU A 140 8.44 -0.72 0.50
N PRO A 141 8.26 0.39 1.24
CA PRO A 141 7.03 1.18 1.22
C PRO A 141 6.59 1.52 -0.22
N PHE A 142 5.27 1.53 -0.44
CA PHE A 142 4.75 2.03 -1.71
C PHE A 142 4.93 3.54 -1.82
N LYS A 143 5.28 3.99 -3.03
CA LYS A 143 5.42 5.40 -3.39
C LYS A 143 4.49 5.70 -4.56
N THR A 144 4.02 6.93 -4.63
CA THR A 144 3.25 7.42 -5.78
C THR A 144 4.17 7.54 -7.00
N LEU A 145 3.75 6.98 -8.12
CA LEU A 145 4.42 7.18 -9.39
C LEU A 145 4.01 8.57 -9.89
N GLU A 146 4.87 9.56 -9.71
CA GLU A 146 4.62 10.95 -10.15
C GLU A 146 4.53 11.09 -11.68
N ASP A 147 4.88 10.05 -12.43
CA ASP A 147 5.33 10.17 -13.82
C ASP A 147 4.31 9.79 -14.91
N LEU A 148 3.01 9.64 -14.59
CA LEU A 148 2.00 9.42 -15.64
C LEU A 148 0.74 10.21 -15.36
N THR A 149 0.57 11.26 -16.16
CA THR A 149 -0.53 12.23 -16.23
C THR A 149 -0.53 13.25 -15.10
N ALA A 150 -0.27 14.51 -15.46
CA ALA A 150 -0.67 15.66 -14.67
C ALA A 150 -2.15 15.44 -14.28
N VAL A 151 -2.38 15.14 -13.00
CA VAL A 151 -3.73 15.01 -12.47
C VAL A 151 -4.36 16.38 -12.64
N ASP A 152 -5.39 16.48 -13.48
CA ASP A 152 -6.14 17.73 -13.61
C ASP A 152 -6.64 18.13 -12.21
N PRO A 153 -6.28 19.32 -11.71
CA PRO A 153 -6.65 19.74 -10.38
C PRO A 153 -8.17 19.83 -10.28
N GLY A 154 -8.79 18.84 -9.63
CA GLY A 154 -10.24 18.74 -9.46
C GLY A 154 -10.85 17.35 -9.60
N MET A 155 -10.10 16.36 -10.11
CA MET A 155 -10.61 14.98 -10.24
C MET A 155 -10.41 14.17 -8.95
N VAL A 156 -11.47 14.05 -8.13
CA VAL A 156 -11.50 13.11 -7.01
C VAL A 156 -11.71 11.69 -7.53
N GLY A 157 -10.89 10.75 -7.09
CA GLY A 157 -11.05 9.33 -7.43
C GLY A 157 -10.30 8.84 -8.67
N PHE A 158 -9.37 9.62 -9.22
CA PHE A 158 -8.58 9.18 -10.38
C PHE A 158 -7.68 7.98 -10.02
N PRO A 159 -7.53 6.97 -10.91
CA PRO A 159 -6.64 5.85 -10.67
C PRO A 159 -5.19 6.33 -10.69
N GLU A 160 -4.53 6.25 -9.55
CA GLU A 160 -3.13 6.59 -9.38
C GLU A 160 -2.29 5.32 -9.41
N LYS A 161 -1.10 5.37 -10.01
CA LYS A 161 -0.18 4.23 -9.98
C LYS A 161 0.74 4.37 -8.78
N LEU A 162 0.72 3.37 -7.90
CA LEU A 162 1.70 3.18 -6.84
C LEU A 162 2.78 2.21 -7.33
N TYR A 163 4.00 2.38 -6.83
CA TYR A 163 5.07 1.41 -7.04
C TYR A 163 5.79 1.07 -5.75
N THR A 164 6.35 -0.12 -5.69
CA THR A 164 7.28 -0.57 -4.63
C THR A 164 8.46 -1.30 -5.28
N PHE A 165 9.52 -1.51 -4.51
CA PHE A 165 10.64 -2.34 -4.90
C PHE A 165 10.64 -3.63 -4.09
N LEU A 166 10.68 -4.76 -4.80
CA LEU A 166 10.91 -6.08 -4.25
C LEU A 166 12.36 -6.47 -4.54
N THR A 167 13.18 -6.56 -3.51
CA THR A 167 14.54 -7.07 -3.60
C THR A 167 14.59 -8.51 -3.09
N VAL A 168 15.13 -9.40 -3.91
CA VAL A 168 15.43 -10.79 -3.56
C VAL A 168 16.93 -10.90 -3.35
N SER A 169 17.35 -11.27 -2.14
CA SER A 169 18.77 -11.40 -1.85
C SER A 169 19.38 -12.62 -2.55
N LYS A 170 20.65 -12.50 -2.92
CA LYS A 170 21.46 -13.61 -3.42
C LYS A 170 21.48 -14.80 -2.48
N ASP A 171 21.19 -14.62 -1.19
CA ASP A 171 21.23 -15.67 -0.16
C ASP A 171 19.85 -16.34 0.08
N VAL A 172 18.84 -16.02 -0.73
CA VAL A 172 17.51 -16.67 -0.66
C VAL A 172 17.60 -18.19 -0.86
N LYS A 173 16.81 -18.97 -0.13
CA LYS A 173 16.77 -20.43 -0.28
C LYS A 173 15.89 -20.85 -1.45
N VAL A 174 16.21 -21.99 -2.08
CA VAL A 174 15.36 -22.64 -3.08
C VAL A 174 13.99 -22.92 -2.48
N GLY A 175 12.93 -22.68 -3.25
CA GLY A 175 11.55 -22.85 -2.80
C GLY A 175 10.59 -21.85 -3.44
N GLU A 176 9.30 -22.00 -3.10
CA GLU A 176 8.25 -21.09 -3.51
C GLU A 176 7.96 -20.08 -2.40
N TYR A 177 7.71 -18.83 -2.79
CA TYR A 177 7.38 -17.75 -1.87
C TYR A 177 6.17 -16.96 -2.37
N VAL A 178 5.38 -16.46 -1.44
CA VAL A 178 4.23 -15.58 -1.71
C VAL A 178 4.44 -14.25 -1.01
N VAL A 179 4.51 -13.18 -1.80
CA VAL A 179 4.48 -11.81 -1.29
C VAL A 179 3.03 -11.34 -1.30
N LEU A 180 2.48 -11.07 -0.12
CA LEU A 180 1.08 -10.69 0.03
C LEU A 180 0.96 -9.18 0.22
N PHE A 181 0.28 -8.53 -0.72
CA PHE A 181 -0.06 -7.13 -0.65
C PHE A 181 -1.50 -6.94 -0.17
N ALA A 182 -1.71 -5.92 0.64
CA ALA A 182 -3.04 -5.52 1.13
C ALA A 182 -3.31 -4.06 0.76
N TYR A 183 -4.57 -3.77 0.44
CA TYR A 183 -5.06 -2.42 0.13
C TYR A 183 -6.07 -1.99 1.18
N GLY A 184 -5.78 -0.89 1.86
CA GLY A 184 -6.70 -0.33 2.85
C GLY A 184 -6.18 0.94 3.48
N ARG A 185 -7.00 1.49 4.38
CA ARG A 185 -6.64 2.65 5.18
C ARG A 185 -5.71 2.22 6.32
N THR A 186 -4.59 2.90 6.45
CA THR A 186 -3.56 2.59 7.46
C THR A 186 -3.77 3.32 8.78
N PHE A 187 -4.73 4.24 8.82
CA PHE A 187 -5.06 5.10 9.97
C PHE A 187 -6.43 4.77 10.62
N THR A 188 -7.12 3.75 10.14
CA THR A 188 -8.36 3.22 10.75
C THR A 188 -8.16 1.74 11.08
N ASP A 189 -8.98 1.19 11.98
CA ASP A 189 -8.98 -0.26 12.26
C ASP A 189 -9.73 -1.07 11.20
N ASP A 190 -10.17 -0.43 10.12
CA ASP A 190 -10.86 -1.10 9.03
C ASP A 190 -9.97 -2.18 8.41
N LEU A 191 -10.59 -3.32 8.12
CA LEU A 191 -9.90 -4.43 7.49
C LEU A 191 -9.54 -4.04 6.05
N PRO A 192 -8.36 -4.46 5.54
CA PRO A 192 -8.03 -4.22 4.14
C PRO A 192 -9.11 -4.77 3.22
N HIS A 193 -9.45 -3.97 2.20
CA HIS A 193 -10.56 -4.23 1.29
C HIS A 193 -10.16 -5.16 0.16
N LYS A 194 -8.88 -5.18 -0.22
CA LYS A 194 -8.33 -5.99 -1.31
C LYS A 194 -6.99 -6.57 -0.94
N PHE A 195 -6.66 -7.70 -1.56
CA PHE A 195 -5.39 -8.38 -1.42
C PHE A 195 -4.88 -8.80 -2.79
N LYS A 196 -3.57 -8.83 -2.94
CA LYS A 196 -2.89 -9.35 -4.13
C LYS A 196 -1.72 -10.22 -3.73
N GLU A 197 -1.62 -11.37 -4.36
CA GLU A 197 -0.51 -12.30 -4.20
C GLU A 197 0.44 -12.15 -5.38
N PHE A 198 1.73 -12.05 -5.09
CA PHE A 198 2.80 -12.13 -6.08
C PHE A 198 3.70 -13.32 -5.75
N LYS A 199 3.83 -14.26 -6.68
CA LYS A 199 4.57 -15.51 -6.45
C LYS A 199 6.01 -15.38 -6.92
N VAL A 200 6.94 -15.85 -6.11
CA VAL A 200 8.36 -15.94 -6.48
C VAL A 200 8.83 -17.38 -6.31
N LYS A 201 9.25 -17.99 -7.42
CA LYS A 201 9.82 -19.34 -7.45
C LYS A 201 11.33 -19.24 -7.53
N ILE A 202 12.04 -19.83 -6.57
CA ILE A 202 13.50 -19.96 -6.59
C ILE A 202 13.81 -21.41 -6.95
N VAL A 203 14.39 -21.64 -8.13
CA VAL A 203 14.73 -22.97 -8.67
C VAL A 203 16.22 -23.19 -8.80
#